data_AF-A0A4Z0MXH4-F1
#
_entry.id   AF-A0A4Z0MXH4-F1
#
_cell.length_a   1.000
_cell.length_b   1.000
_cell.length_c   1.000
_cell.angle_alpha   90.00
_cell.angle_beta   90.00
_cell.angle_gamma   90.00
#
_symmetry.space_group_name_H-M   'P 1'
#
loop_
_entity.id
_entity.type
_entity.pdbx_description
1 polymer ?
#
loop_
_entity_poly.entity_id
_entity_poly.type
_entity_poly.pdbx_seq_one_letter_code
_entity_poly.pdbx_strand_id
1 'polypeptide(L)'
;GYAGLFPVSSDDYESFRDALGKLSLNDASLFYEPESSSALGFGFRCGFLGLLHMEIIQERLEREYDLDLITTAPTVVYEVETTAKETIYVDSPSKLPPLNNIYELREPIAECHMLLPQAYLGNVITLCIEKRGVQTNMVYHGNQVALTYEIPMAEVVLDFFDRLKSTSRGYASLDYNFKRFQASDMVRVDVLINNERVDALALITHRDNSQSRGRELVEKMKDLIPRQQFDIAIQAAIGTHIIARSTVKQLRKNVLEKCYGGDISRKKKLLQKQKEGKKRMKQIGNVELPQEAFLAILHVGKDNK
;
A
#
# COMPACT_ATOMS: atom_id res chain seq x y z
N GLY A 1 -14.93 -4.29 1.37
CA GLY A 1 -13.56 -3.75 1.54
C GLY A 1 -13.64 -2.30 1.98
N TYR A 2 -12.59 -1.75 2.57
CA TYR A 2 -12.53 -0.33 2.89
C TYR A 2 -11.48 0.35 2.01
N ALA A 3 -11.73 1.59 1.61
CA ALA A 3 -10.70 2.44 1.00
C ALA A 3 -10.83 3.85 1.56
N GLY A 4 -9.70 4.52 1.70
CA GLY A 4 -9.67 5.94 2.02
C GLY A 4 -9.85 6.76 0.74
N LEU A 5 -10.80 7.67 0.75
CA LEU A 5 -11.00 8.67 -0.29
C LEU A 5 -10.58 10.03 0.25
N PHE A 6 -9.68 10.71 -0.44
CA PHE A 6 -9.17 12.02 -0.06
C PHE A 6 -9.31 12.98 -1.24
N PRO A 7 -9.81 14.21 -1.05
CA PRO A 7 -9.80 15.20 -2.12
C PRO A 7 -8.35 15.65 -2.42
N VAL A 8 -8.07 15.96 -3.69
CA VAL A 8 -6.76 16.51 -4.08
C VAL A 8 -6.52 17.87 -3.42
N SER A 9 -7.56 18.71 -3.37
CA SER A 9 -7.57 20.00 -2.69
C SER A 9 -8.29 19.90 -1.35
N SER A 10 -7.70 20.48 -0.29
CA SER A 10 -8.33 20.56 1.03
C SER A 10 -9.61 21.39 1.04
N ASP A 11 -9.75 22.31 0.08
CA ASP A 11 -10.91 23.21 -0.02
C ASP A 11 -12.18 22.45 -0.43
N ASP A 12 -12.02 21.30 -1.11
CA ASP A 12 -13.13 20.47 -1.59
C ASP A 12 -13.65 19.49 -0.52
N TYR A 13 -13.07 19.48 0.68
CA TYR A 13 -13.48 18.54 1.74
C TYR A 13 -14.96 18.70 2.14
N GLU A 14 -15.46 19.93 2.25
CA GLU A 14 -16.87 20.19 2.58
C GLU A 14 -17.80 19.73 1.45
N SER A 15 -17.46 20.06 0.20
CA SER A 15 -18.17 19.58 -1.00
C SER A 15 -18.18 18.07 -1.08
N PHE A 16 -17.05 17.42 -0.74
CA PHE A 16 -16.91 15.97 -0.75
C PHE A 16 -17.76 15.30 0.34
N ARG A 17 -17.78 15.85 1.55
CA ARG A 17 -18.66 15.37 2.63
C ARG A 17 -20.14 15.43 2.22
N ASP A 18 -20.55 16.54 1.61
CA ASP A 18 -21.93 16.74 1.17
C ASP A 18 -22.29 15.79 0.02
N ALA A 19 -21.35 15.53 -0.91
CA ALA A 19 -21.52 14.56 -1.99
C ALA A 19 -21.69 13.13 -1.47
N LEU A 20 -20.85 12.69 -0.51
CA LEU A 20 -21.00 11.39 0.15
C LEU A 20 -22.33 11.26 0.89
N GLY A 21 -22.77 12.31 1.58
CA GLY A 21 -24.07 12.35 2.24
C GLY A 21 -25.23 12.14 1.26
N LYS A 22 -25.20 12.82 0.10
CA LYS A 22 -26.20 12.65 -0.97
C LYS A 22 -26.15 11.25 -1.59
N LEU A 23 -24.95 10.70 -1.78
CA LEU A 23 -24.79 9.35 -2.34
C LEU A 23 -25.31 8.27 -1.38
N SER A 24 -25.02 8.41 -0.09
CA SER A 24 -25.43 7.47 0.96
C SER A 24 -26.96 7.39 1.14
N LEU A 25 -27.71 8.46 0.78
CA LEU A 25 -29.17 8.42 0.75
C LEU A 25 -29.72 7.48 -0.34
N ASN A 26 -28.97 7.31 -1.44
CA ASN A 26 -29.36 6.46 -2.56
C ASN A 26 -28.75 5.05 -2.44
N ASP A 27 -27.59 4.92 -1.80
CA ASP A 27 -26.88 3.66 -1.64
C ASP A 27 -26.72 3.29 -0.16
N ALA A 28 -27.58 2.39 0.31
CA ALA A 28 -27.58 1.91 1.70
C ALA A 28 -26.35 1.05 2.06
N SER A 29 -25.56 0.64 1.06
CA SER A 29 -24.37 -0.19 1.26
C SER A 29 -23.08 0.63 1.40
N LEU A 30 -23.14 1.92 1.05
CA LEU A 30 -22.04 2.86 1.26
C LEU A 30 -21.98 3.25 2.74
N PHE A 31 -20.88 2.89 3.38
CA PHE A 31 -20.53 3.37 4.72
C PHE A 31 -19.38 4.36 4.60
N TYR A 32 -19.36 5.44 5.38
CA TYR A 32 -18.24 6.35 5.41
C TYR A 32 -18.00 6.92 6.81
N GLU A 33 -16.73 7.11 7.16
CA GLU A 33 -16.29 7.73 8.42
C GLU A 33 -15.19 8.75 8.12
N PRO A 34 -15.16 9.89 8.83
CA PRO A 34 -14.09 10.87 8.65
C PRO A 34 -12.74 10.26 9.07
N GLU A 35 -11.73 10.38 8.20
CA GLU A 35 -10.37 9.92 8.44
C GLU A 35 -9.38 11.06 8.15
N SER A 36 -8.44 11.28 9.06
CA SER A 36 -7.34 12.23 8.86
C SER A 36 -6.04 11.48 8.60
N SER A 37 -5.40 11.83 7.48
CA SER A 37 -4.09 11.32 7.11
C SER A 37 -3.06 12.45 7.25
N SER A 38 -1.90 12.14 7.84
CA SER A 38 -0.81 13.09 7.96
C SER A 38 -0.26 13.56 6.60
N ALA A 39 -0.48 12.77 5.54
CA ALA A 39 0.05 13.03 4.20
C ALA A 39 -1.02 13.57 3.23
N LEU A 40 -2.27 13.11 3.33
CA LEU A 40 -3.35 13.48 2.42
C LEU A 40 -4.34 14.49 3.00
N GLY A 41 -4.19 14.86 4.27
CA GLY A 41 -5.11 15.78 4.94
C GLY A 41 -6.40 15.08 5.35
N PHE A 42 -7.51 15.82 5.28
CA PHE A 42 -8.83 15.33 5.68
C PHE A 42 -9.50 14.59 4.54
N GLY A 43 -10.02 13.40 4.82
CA GLY A 43 -10.79 12.61 3.88
C GLY A 43 -11.80 11.73 4.58
N PHE A 44 -12.28 10.73 3.86
CA PHE A 44 -13.25 9.77 4.36
C PHE A 44 -12.77 8.36 4.10
N ARG A 45 -12.88 7.54 5.13
CA ARG A 45 -12.77 6.10 5.01
C ARG A 45 -14.12 5.57 4.57
N CYS A 46 -14.19 5.01 3.36
CA CYS A 46 -15.42 4.46 2.80
C CYS A 46 -15.39 2.93 2.78
N GLY A 47 -16.49 2.31 3.21
CA GLY A 47 -16.75 0.88 3.13
C GLY A 47 -17.60 0.55 1.90
N PHE A 48 -17.18 -0.47 1.16
CA PHE A 48 -17.79 -0.91 -0.08
C PHE A 48 -18.07 -2.42 -0.05
N LEU A 49 -19.12 -2.87 -0.75
CA LEU A 49 -19.40 -4.29 -0.97
C LEU A 49 -18.26 -5.03 -1.70
N GLY A 50 -17.56 -4.36 -2.62
CA GLY A 50 -16.45 -4.93 -3.38
C GLY A 50 -15.72 -3.89 -4.23
N LEU A 51 -14.75 -4.34 -5.04
CA LEU A 51 -13.93 -3.46 -5.89
C LEU A 51 -14.78 -2.71 -6.93
N LEU A 52 -15.70 -3.41 -7.62
CA LEU A 52 -16.57 -2.77 -8.62
C LEU A 52 -17.45 -1.68 -7.99
N HIS A 53 -17.98 -1.93 -6.80
CA HIS A 53 -18.79 -0.95 -6.08
C HIS A 53 -17.98 0.31 -5.74
N MET A 54 -16.72 0.14 -5.35
CA MET A 54 -15.79 1.25 -5.13
C MET A 54 -15.55 2.06 -6.41
N GLU A 55 -15.29 1.40 -7.55
CA GLU A 55 -15.07 2.07 -8.83
C GLU A 55 -16.27 2.87 -9.29
N ILE A 56 -17.49 2.31 -9.17
CA ILE A 56 -18.72 3.01 -9.52
C ILE A 56 -18.90 4.26 -8.65
N ILE A 57 -18.67 4.14 -7.32
CA ILE A 57 -18.82 5.29 -6.42
C ILE A 57 -17.77 6.37 -6.72
N GLN A 58 -16.53 5.97 -6.98
CA GLN A 58 -15.47 6.91 -7.37
C GLN A 58 -15.85 7.65 -8.67
N GLU A 59 -16.23 6.93 -9.72
CA GLU A 59 -16.59 7.51 -11.02
C GLU A 59 -17.80 8.45 -10.91
N ARG A 60 -18.77 8.13 -10.04
CA ARG A 60 -19.91 9.00 -9.77
C ARG A 60 -19.51 10.28 -9.04
N LEU A 61 -18.61 10.19 -8.05
CA LEU A 61 -18.13 11.37 -7.35
C LEU A 61 -17.34 12.31 -8.28
N GLU A 62 -16.47 11.76 -9.13
CA GLU A 62 -15.72 12.52 -10.12
C GLU A 62 -16.63 13.18 -11.16
N ARG A 63 -17.63 12.45 -11.69
CA ARG A 63 -18.49 12.96 -12.78
C ARG A 63 -19.69 13.78 -12.34
N GLU A 64 -20.40 13.36 -11.29
CA GLU A 64 -21.64 14.02 -10.86
C GLU A 64 -21.36 15.25 -9.99
N TYR A 65 -20.24 15.25 -9.25
CA TYR A 65 -19.92 16.29 -8.27
C TYR A 65 -18.64 17.07 -8.59
N ASP A 66 -17.97 16.78 -9.71
CA ASP A 66 -16.75 17.46 -10.18
C ASP A 66 -15.64 17.47 -9.10
N LEU A 67 -15.45 16.33 -8.45
CA LEU A 67 -14.48 16.16 -7.37
C LEU A 67 -13.27 15.35 -7.85
N ASP A 68 -12.09 15.95 -7.78
CA ASP A 68 -10.83 15.23 -7.98
C ASP A 68 -10.46 14.48 -6.70
N LEU A 69 -10.59 13.15 -6.73
CA LEU A 69 -10.39 12.28 -5.58
C LEU A 69 -9.17 11.37 -5.74
N ILE A 70 -8.55 11.09 -4.60
CA ILE A 70 -7.46 10.16 -4.42
C ILE A 70 -8.00 8.96 -3.65
N THR A 71 -7.91 7.78 -4.26
CA THR A 71 -8.18 6.49 -3.60
C THR A 71 -6.90 5.90 -3.00
N THR A 72 -6.96 5.51 -1.74
CA THR A 72 -5.93 4.65 -1.15
C THR A 72 -6.13 3.19 -1.55
N ALA A 73 -5.07 2.40 -1.45
CA ALA A 73 -5.16 0.97 -1.68
C ALA A 73 -6.22 0.35 -0.74
N PRO A 74 -7.19 -0.41 -1.27
CA PRO A 74 -8.26 -0.95 -0.46
C PRO A 74 -7.69 -1.90 0.60
N THR A 75 -8.07 -1.68 1.86
CA THR A 75 -7.67 -2.50 2.99
C THR A 75 -8.77 -3.47 3.39
N VAL A 76 -8.33 -4.59 3.94
CA VAL A 76 -9.21 -5.57 4.56
C VAL A 76 -9.23 -5.38 6.06
N VAL A 77 -10.31 -5.81 6.70
CA VAL A 77 -10.42 -5.81 8.15
C VAL A 77 -9.77 -7.08 8.68
N TYR A 78 -8.80 -6.93 9.57
CA TYR A 78 -8.16 -8.03 10.29
C TYR A 78 -8.86 -8.24 11.62
N GLU A 79 -8.94 -9.49 12.06
CA GLU A 79 -9.39 -9.84 13.41
C GLU A 79 -8.14 -10.07 14.26
N VAL A 80 -7.96 -9.31 15.33
CA VAL A 80 -6.82 -9.42 16.24
C VAL A 80 -7.32 -9.84 17.61
N GLU A 81 -6.85 -10.99 18.08
CA GLU A 81 -7.04 -11.42 19.46
C GLU A 81 -5.90 -10.87 20.30
N THR A 82 -6.23 -10.06 21.30
CA THR A 82 -5.25 -9.47 22.21
C THR A 82 -4.82 -10.47 23.29
N THR A 83 -3.71 -10.20 23.98
CA THR A 83 -3.28 -10.99 25.15
C THR A 83 -4.29 -10.97 26.30
N ALA A 84 -5.21 -9.98 26.30
CA ALA A 84 -6.33 -9.92 27.23
C ALA A 84 -7.53 -10.80 26.81
N LYS A 85 -7.41 -11.55 25.70
CA LYS A 85 -8.47 -12.34 25.06
C LYS A 85 -9.67 -11.52 24.59
N GLU A 86 -9.44 -10.24 24.29
CA GLU A 86 -10.41 -9.39 23.62
C GLU A 86 -10.14 -9.41 22.12
N THR A 87 -11.20 -9.59 21.33
CA THR A 87 -11.15 -9.55 19.87
C THR A 87 -11.41 -8.13 19.39
N ILE A 88 -10.43 -7.56 18.68
CA ILE A 88 -10.56 -6.25 18.04
C ILE A 88 -10.50 -6.40 16.52
N TYR A 89 -11.28 -5.57 15.83
CA TYR A 89 -11.24 -5.50 14.38
C TYR A 89 -10.34 -4.34 13.96
N VAL A 90 -9.25 -4.67 13.26
CA VAL A 90 -8.24 -3.71 12.83
C VAL A 90 -8.41 -3.46 11.33
N ASP A 91 -8.67 -2.21 11.02
CA ASP A 91 -9.11 -1.73 9.73
C ASP A 91 -8.01 -0.87 9.07
N SER A 92 -7.12 -0.27 9.88
CA SER A 92 -5.91 0.45 9.48
C SER A 92 -4.66 -0.09 10.19
N PRO A 93 -3.51 -0.23 9.50
CA PRO A 93 -2.26 -0.66 10.11
C PRO A 93 -1.82 0.16 11.33
N SER A 94 -2.14 1.45 11.35
CA SER A 94 -1.83 2.37 12.45
C SER A 94 -2.58 2.05 13.74
N LYS A 95 -3.78 1.47 13.65
CA LYS A 95 -4.60 1.06 14.81
C LYS A 95 -4.20 -0.32 15.35
N LEU A 96 -3.27 -1.01 14.70
CA LEU A 96 -2.76 -2.30 15.16
C LEU A 96 -2.08 -2.12 16.54
N PRO A 97 -2.47 -2.90 17.57
CA PRO A 97 -1.82 -2.82 18.86
C PRO A 97 -0.34 -3.24 18.78
N PRO A 98 0.48 -2.87 19.78
CA PRO A 98 1.87 -3.32 19.85
C PRO A 98 1.96 -4.84 19.77
N LEU A 99 3.00 -5.37 19.10
CA LEU A 99 3.22 -6.81 18.92
C LEU A 99 3.14 -7.61 20.23
N ASN A 100 3.55 -7.01 21.36
CA ASN A 100 3.52 -7.65 22.68
C ASN A 100 2.09 -7.89 23.21
N ASN A 101 1.10 -7.16 22.70
CA ASN A 101 -0.29 -7.23 23.13
C ASN A 101 -1.14 -8.08 22.16
N ILE A 102 -0.53 -8.64 21.11
CA ILE A 102 -1.19 -9.50 20.13
C ILE A 102 -0.96 -10.95 20.54
N TYR A 103 -2.05 -11.68 20.76
CA TYR A 103 -2.01 -13.13 20.95
C TYR A 103 -2.08 -13.84 19.60
N GLU A 104 -3.06 -13.49 18.77
CA GLU A 104 -3.26 -14.08 17.45
C GLU A 104 -3.79 -13.04 16.47
N LEU A 105 -3.24 -13.02 15.26
CA LEU A 105 -3.74 -12.18 14.18
C LEU A 105 -4.35 -13.06 13.10
N ARG A 106 -5.61 -12.77 12.77
CA ARG A 106 -6.39 -13.53 11.81
C ARG A 106 -6.72 -12.67 10.61
N GLU A 107 -6.42 -13.19 9.44
CA GLU A 107 -6.76 -12.56 8.17
C GLU A 107 -8.10 -13.07 7.64
N PRO A 108 -8.88 -12.24 6.93
CA PRO A 108 -10.09 -12.67 6.27
C PRO A 108 -9.76 -13.53 5.04
N ILE A 109 -10.38 -14.70 4.96
CA ILE A 109 -10.30 -15.61 3.82
C ILE A 109 -11.55 -15.46 2.97
N ALA A 110 -11.35 -15.31 1.66
CA ALA A 110 -12.39 -15.30 0.66
C ALA A 110 -12.45 -16.67 -0.03
N GLU A 111 -13.67 -17.18 -0.23
CA GLU A 111 -13.93 -18.29 -1.14
C GLU A 111 -14.13 -17.71 -2.54
N CYS A 112 -13.19 -17.99 -3.43
CA CYS A 112 -13.12 -17.51 -4.79
C CYS A 112 -13.62 -18.59 -5.75
N HIS A 113 -14.73 -18.33 -6.43
CA HIS A 113 -15.25 -19.13 -7.53
C HIS A 113 -14.77 -18.53 -8.86
N MET A 114 -14.05 -19.33 -9.64
CA MET A 114 -13.50 -18.91 -10.92
C MET A 114 -14.00 -19.83 -12.03
N LEU A 115 -14.46 -19.25 -13.13
CA LEU A 115 -14.78 -19.98 -14.36
C LEU A 115 -13.81 -19.56 -15.45
N LEU A 116 -13.14 -20.55 -16.05
CA LEU A 116 -12.17 -20.31 -17.13
C LEU A 116 -12.08 -21.48 -18.10
N PRO A 117 -11.61 -21.25 -19.35
CA PRO A 117 -11.31 -22.32 -20.29
C PRO A 117 -10.12 -23.19 -19.83
N GLN A 118 -10.16 -24.49 -20.15
CA GLN A 118 -9.08 -25.44 -19.78
C GLN A 118 -7.67 -24.99 -20.19
N ALA A 119 -7.54 -24.28 -21.32
CA ALA A 119 -6.26 -23.83 -21.86
C ALA A 119 -5.46 -22.91 -20.91
N TYR A 120 -6.14 -22.20 -19.99
CA TYR A 120 -5.50 -21.24 -19.08
C TYR A 120 -5.35 -21.78 -17.64
N LEU A 121 -5.78 -23.02 -17.39
CA LEU A 121 -5.86 -23.61 -16.05
C LEU A 121 -4.53 -23.58 -15.29
N GLY A 122 -3.44 -24.02 -15.92
CA GLY A 122 -2.13 -24.08 -15.28
C GLY A 122 -1.62 -22.72 -14.81
N ASN A 123 -1.83 -21.68 -15.62
CA ASN A 123 -1.39 -20.33 -15.27
C ASN A 123 -2.23 -19.75 -14.12
N VAL A 124 -3.55 -20.00 -14.12
CA VAL A 124 -4.44 -19.55 -13.03
C VAL A 124 -4.13 -20.26 -11.71
N ILE A 125 -3.86 -21.56 -11.73
CA ILE A 125 -3.46 -22.31 -10.54
C ILE A 125 -2.15 -21.76 -9.97
N THR A 126 -1.17 -21.48 -10.83
CA THR A 126 0.11 -20.89 -10.41
C THR A 126 -0.09 -19.53 -9.74
N LEU A 127 -0.96 -18.68 -10.30
CA LEU A 127 -1.33 -17.40 -9.70
C LEU A 127 -2.00 -17.58 -8.33
N CYS A 128 -2.93 -18.53 -8.19
CA CYS A 128 -3.60 -18.80 -6.92
C CYS A 128 -2.61 -19.27 -5.85
N ILE A 129 -1.67 -20.14 -6.21
CA ILE A 129 -0.63 -20.63 -5.29
C ILE A 129 0.30 -19.49 -4.85
N GLU A 130 0.72 -18.63 -5.79
CA GLU A 130 1.53 -17.44 -5.48
C GLU A 130 0.82 -16.52 -4.48
N LYS A 131 -0.51 -16.43 -4.58
CA LYS A 131 -1.37 -15.66 -3.67
C LYS A 131 -1.79 -16.40 -2.40
N ARG A 132 -1.09 -17.48 -2.03
CA ARG A 132 -1.36 -18.31 -0.85
C ARG A 132 -2.75 -18.96 -0.85
N GLY A 133 -3.30 -19.18 -2.04
CA GLY A 133 -4.59 -19.81 -2.22
C GLY A 133 -4.54 -21.31 -2.02
N VAL A 134 -5.52 -21.85 -1.31
CA VAL A 134 -5.73 -23.29 -1.11
C VAL A 134 -6.85 -23.77 -2.04
N GLN A 135 -6.58 -24.80 -2.84
CA GLN A 135 -7.59 -25.37 -3.73
C GLN A 135 -8.63 -26.15 -2.92
N THR A 136 -9.90 -25.79 -3.04
CA THR A 136 -11.01 -26.48 -2.36
C THR A 136 -11.75 -27.41 -3.30
N ASN A 137 -12.01 -26.98 -4.54
CA ASN A 137 -12.73 -27.78 -5.52
C ASN A 137 -12.31 -27.45 -6.97
N MET A 138 -12.44 -28.44 -7.84
CA MET A 138 -12.20 -28.32 -9.28
C MET A 138 -13.20 -29.21 -10.03
N VAL A 139 -14.04 -28.60 -10.86
CA VAL A 139 -15.07 -29.29 -11.66
C VAL A 139 -14.90 -28.96 -13.13
N TYR A 140 -14.94 -29.99 -13.98
CA TYR A 140 -14.86 -29.83 -15.43
C TYR A 140 -16.26 -29.80 -16.05
N HIS A 141 -16.53 -28.76 -16.83
CA HIS A 141 -17.75 -28.58 -17.61
C HIS A 141 -17.40 -28.56 -19.11
N GLY A 142 -17.11 -29.73 -19.68
CA GLY A 142 -16.63 -29.84 -21.06
C GLY A 142 -15.35 -29.03 -21.24
N ASN A 143 -15.40 -27.96 -22.03
CA ASN A 143 -14.25 -27.09 -22.31
C ASN A 143 -13.98 -26.02 -21.24
N GLN A 144 -14.87 -25.87 -20.26
CA GLN A 144 -14.73 -24.94 -19.14
C GLN A 144 -14.35 -25.68 -17.86
N VAL A 145 -13.67 -24.98 -16.96
CA VAL A 145 -13.29 -25.45 -15.64
C VAL A 145 -13.84 -24.46 -14.62
N ALA A 146 -14.58 -25.00 -13.65
CA ALA A 146 -14.99 -24.28 -12.45
C ALA A 146 -13.98 -24.60 -11.33
N LEU A 147 -13.26 -23.58 -10.90
CA LEU A 147 -12.29 -23.64 -9.82
C LEU A 147 -12.86 -22.96 -8.57
N THR A 148 -12.67 -23.58 -7.41
CA THR A 148 -12.95 -22.96 -6.12
C THR A 148 -11.69 -22.97 -5.27
N TYR A 149 -11.26 -21.79 -4.84
CA TYR A 149 -10.09 -21.59 -4.01
C TYR A 149 -10.46 -20.79 -2.77
N GLU A 150 -9.81 -21.08 -1.65
CA GLU A 150 -9.78 -20.20 -0.50
C GLU A 150 -8.52 -19.32 -0.60
N ILE A 151 -8.68 -18.01 -0.76
CA ILE A 151 -7.59 -17.05 -0.93
C ILE A 151 -7.72 -15.96 0.13
N PRO A 152 -6.62 -15.53 0.78
CA PRO A 152 -6.63 -14.37 1.66
C PRO A 152 -7.17 -13.13 0.95
N MET A 153 -8.19 -12.49 1.54
CA MET A 153 -8.89 -11.36 0.91
C MET A 153 -7.94 -10.18 0.67
N ALA A 154 -6.91 -10.01 1.50
CA ALA A 154 -5.86 -9.00 1.29
C ALA A 154 -5.14 -9.16 -0.05
N GLU A 155 -4.89 -10.39 -0.49
CA GLU A 155 -4.23 -10.68 -1.77
C GLU A 155 -5.21 -10.53 -2.94
N VAL A 156 -6.48 -10.89 -2.74
CA VAL A 156 -7.55 -10.75 -3.75
C VAL A 156 -7.76 -9.27 -4.11
N VAL A 157 -7.80 -8.41 -3.09
CA VAL A 157 -8.12 -6.98 -3.21
C VAL A 157 -6.97 -6.16 -3.81
N LEU A 158 -5.72 -6.63 -3.73
CA LEU A 158 -4.54 -5.89 -4.17
C LEU A 158 -4.34 -5.86 -5.69
N ASP A 159 -4.26 -7.04 -6.33
CA ASP A 159 -3.87 -7.18 -7.75
C ASP A 159 -4.35 -8.52 -8.37
N PHE A 160 -5.18 -9.28 -7.67
CA PHE A 160 -5.54 -10.63 -8.15
C PHE A 160 -6.44 -10.57 -9.38
N PHE A 161 -7.42 -9.65 -9.39
CA PHE A 161 -8.37 -9.52 -10.50
C PHE A 161 -7.68 -9.15 -11.81
N ASP A 162 -6.78 -8.17 -11.79
CA ASP A 162 -6.07 -7.68 -12.97
C ASP A 162 -5.11 -8.75 -13.51
N ARG A 163 -4.34 -9.40 -12.62
CA ARG A 163 -3.47 -10.52 -13.02
C ARG A 163 -4.25 -11.72 -13.53
N LEU A 164 -5.41 -12.03 -12.95
CA LEU A 164 -6.28 -13.12 -13.42
C LEU A 164 -6.78 -12.82 -14.83
N LYS A 165 -7.23 -11.59 -15.10
CA LYS A 165 -7.66 -11.15 -16.43
C LYS A 165 -6.51 -11.19 -17.42
N SER A 166 -5.34 -10.66 -17.09
CA SER A 166 -4.16 -10.68 -17.97
C SER A 166 -3.74 -12.11 -18.33
N THR A 167 -3.61 -12.96 -17.32
CA THR A 167 -3.17 -14.37 -17.46
C THR A 167 -4.16 -15.21 -18.29
N SER A 168 -5.44 -14.87 -18.22
CA SER A 168 -6.51 -15.55 -18.95
C SER A 168 -6.94 -14.85 -20.24
N ARG A 169 -6.27 -13.76 -20.66
CA ARG A 169 -6.69 -12.89 -21.77
C ARG A 169 -8.14 -12.40 -21.65
N GLY A 170 -8.61 -12.22 -20.42
CA GLY A 170 -9.94 -11.75 -20.07
C GLY A 170 -11.01 -12.83 -19.95
N TYR A 171 -10.71 -14.09 -20.31
CA TYR A 171 -11.68 -15.18 -20.33
C TYR A 171 -12.05 -15.72 -18.95
N ALA A 172 -11.23 -15.50 -17.92
CA ALA A 172 -11.58 -15.91 -16.56
C ALA A 172 -12.58 -14.93 -15.94
N SER A 173 -13.61 -15.47 -15.29
CA SER A 173 -14.44 -14.72 -14.34
C SER A 173 -14.05 -15.05 -12.91
N LEU A 174 -14.30 -14.11 -12.00
CA LEU A 174 -14.06 -14.26 -10.57
C LEU A 174 -15.31 -13.78 -9.84
N ASP A 175 -15.83 -14.64 -8.98
CA ASP A 175 -16.77 -14.31 -7.93
C ASP A 175 -16.10 -14.65 -6.60
N TYR A 176 -16.24 -13.82 -5.58
CA TYR A 176 -15.66 -14.12 -4.27
C TYR A 176 -16.57 -13.68 -3.14
N ASN A 177 -16.63 -14.50 -2.10
CA ASN A 177 -17.42 -14.22 -0.89
C ASN A 177 -16.55 -14.40 0.35
N PHE A 178 -16.79 -13.61 1.38
CA PHE A 178 -16.13 -13.80 2.67
C PHE A 178 -16.51 -15.18 3.25
N LYS A 179 -15.51 -15.97 3.64
CA LYS A 179 -15.69 -17.31 4.18
C LYS A 179 -15.51 -17.37 5.69
N ARG A 180 -14.36 -16.92 6.18
CA ARG A 180 -13.95 -17.00 7.58
C ARG A 180 -12.74 -16.13 7.88
N PHE A 181 -12.47 -15.91 9.16
CA PHE A 181 -11.17 -15.46 9.63
C PHE A 181 -10.27 -16.67 9.91
N GLN A 182 -8.98 -16.56 9.54
CA GLN A 182 -7.99 -17.61 9.75
C GLN A 182 -6.70 -17.03 10.31
N ALA A 183 -6.15 -17.69 11.32
CA ALA A 183 -4.87 -17.33 11.91
C ALA A 183 -3.73 -17.41 10.88
N SER A 184 -2.89 -16.38 10.83
CA SER A 184 -1.83 -16.25 9.84
C SER A 184 -0.64 -15.45 10.40
N ASP A 185 0.58 -15.75 9.95
CA ASP A 185 1.81 -15.05 10.41
C ASP A 185 1.94 -13.70 9.68
N MET A 186 1.11 -12.76 10.11
CA MET A 186 1.07 -11.41 9.57
C MET A 186 2.01 -10.49 10.36
N VAL A 187 2.71 -9.65 9.62
CA VAL A 187 3.63 -8.66 10.16
C VAL A 187 3.26 -7.26 9.67
N ARG A 188 3.42 -6.29 10.56
CA ARG A 188 3.35 -4.87 10.20
C ARG A 188 4.71 -4.40 9.71
N VAL A 189 4.76 -3.92 8.48
CA VAL A 189 5.92 -3.28 7.88
C VAL A 189 5.74 -1.77 7.96
N ASP A 190 6.63 -1.12 8.71
CA ASP A 190 6.70 0.32 8.86
C ASP A 190 7.75 0.90 7.90
N VAL A 191 7.46 2.07 7.35
CA VAL A 191 8.40 2.81 6.49
C VAL A 191 9.00 3.95 7.29
N LEU A 192 10.33 4.03 7.26
CA LEU A 192 11.11 5.10 7.91
C LEU A 192 11.88 5.91 6.88
N ILE A 193 11.76 7.23 6.98
CA ILE A 193 12.55 8.20 6.20
C ILE A 193 13.43 8.94 7.20
N ASN A 194 14.75 8.84 7.07
CA ASN A 194 15.70 9.39 8.04
C ASN A 194 15.45 9.01 9.52
N ASN A 195 14.91 7.80 9.75
CA ASN A 195 14.43 7.27 11.05
C ASN A 195 13.12 7.85 11.57
N GLU A 196 12.46 8.74 10.83
CA GLU A 196 11.10 9.18 11.13
C GLU A 196 10.11 8.19 10.52
N ARG A 197 9.18 7.70 11.33
CA ARG A 197 8.14 6.77 10.87
C ARG A 197 7.07 7.53 10.09
N VAL A 198 6.70 6.99 8.94
CA VAL A 198 5.60 7.50 8.12
C VAL A 198 4.45 6.52 8.22
N ASP A 199 3.56 6.73 9.19
CA ASP A 199 2.45 5.80 9.48
C ASP A 199 1.50 5.61 8.29
N ALA A 200 1.35 6.64 7.46
CA ALA A 200 0.52 6.60 6.27
C ALA A 200 0.99 5.59 5.20
N LEU A 201 2.24 5.12 5.28
CA LEU A 201 2.81 4.10 4.39
C LEU A 201 2.94 2.72 5.06
N ALA A 202 2.48 2.58 6.29
CA ALA A 202 2.52 1.30 6.98
C ALA A 202 1.61 0.28 6.29
N LEU A 203 2.05 -0.97 6.22
CA LEU A 203 1.30 -2.06 5.59
C LEU A 203 1.33 -3.32 6.46
N ILE A 204 0.23 -4.08 6.42
CA ILE A 204 0.15 -5.42 7.03
C ILE A 204 0.30 -6.43 5.90
N THR A 205 1.25 -7.34 6.02
CA THR A 205 1.52 -8.37 5.01
C THR A 205 1.99 -9.66 5.66
N HIS A 206 1.94 -10.76 4.92
CA HIS A 206 2.44 -12.04 5.40
C HIS A 206 3.97 -12.01 5.53
N ARG A 207 4.52 -12.70 6.55
CA ARG A 207 5.97 -12.71 6.81
C ARG A 207 6.81 -13.13 5.60
N ASP A 208 6.37 -14.13 4.85
CA ASP A 208 7.12 -14.61 3.68
C ASP A 208 7.27 -13.54 2.59
N ASN A 209 6.25 -12.68 2.44
CA ASN A 209 6.22 -11.62 1.42
C ASN A 209 6.74 -10.27 1.95
N SER A 210 6.97 -10.14 3.26
CA SER A 210 7.34 -8.84 3.85
C SER A 210 8.66 -8.30 3.31
N GLN A 211 9.63 -9.17 3.02
CA GLN A 211 10.95 -8.78 2.52
C GLN A 211 10.87 -8.24 1.08
N SER A 212 10.16 -8.94 0.19
CA SER A 212 10.00 -8.50 -1.20
C SER A 212 9.16 -7.22 -1.26
N ARG A 213 8.04 -7.18 -0.54
CA ARG A 213 7.13 -6.02 -0.49
C ARG A 213 7.80 -4.79 0.10
N GLY A 214 8.54 -4.96 1.20
CA GLY A 214 9.31 -3.88 1.81
C GLY A 214 10.38 -3.33 0.87
N ARG A 215 11.03 -4.20 0.08
CA ARG A 215 12.03 -3.77 -0.92
C ARG A 215 11.40 -3.03 -2.09
N GLU A 216 10.29 -3.53 -2.63
CA GLU A 216 9.53 -2.86 -3.70
C GLU A 216 9.12 -1.45 -3.29
N LEU A 217 8.57 -1.32 -2.09
CA LEU A 217 8.16 -0.03 -1.55
C LEU A 217 9.38 0.90 -1.44
N VAL A 218 10.47 0.45 -0.82
CA VAL A 218 11.67 1.27 -0.60
C VAL A 218 12.34 1.70 -1.92
N GLU A 219 12.38 0.86 -2.96
CA GLU A 219 12.92 1.28 -4.26
C GLU A 219 12.00 2.28 -4.98
N LYS A 220 10.68 2.07 -4.97
CA LYS A 220 9.75 3.05 -5.56
C LYS A 220 9.83 4.40 -4.85
N MET A 221 9.92 4.41 -3.53
CA MET A 221 10.13 5.65 -2.75
C MET A 221 11.39 6.42 -3.19
N LYS A 222 12.47 5.70 -3.46
CA LYS A 222 13.76 6.29 -3.83
C LYS A 222 13.71 6.95 -5.22
N ASP A 223 12.90 6.44 -6.13
CA ASP A 223 12.70 7.03 -7.45
C ASP A 223 11.84 8.30 -7.39
N LEU A 224 10.89 8.35 -6.44
CA LEU A 224 9.98 9.48 -6.26
C LEU A 224 10.56 10.61 -5.41
N ILE A 225 11.44 10.30 -4.44
CA ILE A 225 12.04 11.31 -3.56
C ILE A 225 13.14 12.07 -4.31
N PRO A 226 13.01 13.41 -4.47
CA PRO A 226 14.01 14.20 -5.14
C PRO A 226 15.33 14.22 -4.34
N ARG A 227 16.45 14.28 -5.08
CA ARG A 227 17.78 14.33 -4.46
C ARG A 227 17.98 15.66 -3.74
N GLN A 228 18.35 15.60 -2.46
CA GLN A 228 18.65 16.78 -1.66
C GLN A 228 20.16 17.01 -1.47
N GLN A 229 20.54 18.05 -0.72
CA GLN A 229 21.96 18.34 -0.43
C GLN A 229 22.61 17.35 0.54
N PHE A 230 21.83 16.51 1.22
CA PHE A 230 22.29 15.43 2.10
C PHE A 230 21.72 14.08 1.65
N ASP A 231 22.31 12.99 2.16
CA ASP A 231 21.85 11.63 1.84
C ASP A 231 20.57 11.33 2.63
N ILE A 232 19.51 10.93 1.93
CA ILE A 232 18.23 10.54 2.53
C ILE A 232 18.20 9.03 2.63
N ALA A 233 18.04 8.49 3.84
CA ALA A 233 17.90 7.06 4.06
C ALA A 233 16.42 6.69 4.09
N ILE A 234 16.02 5.75 3.24
CA ILE A 234 14.66 5.19 3.20
C ILE A 234 14.78 3.73 3.66
N GLN A 235 13.97 3.34 4.62
CA GLN A 235 14.04 2.04 5.27
C GLN A 235 12.64 1.46 5.41
N ALA A 236 12.52 0.15 5.23
CA ALA A 236 11.35 -0.60 5.70
C ALA A 236 11.79 -1.44 6.89
N ALA A 237 10.97 -1.48 7.94
CA ALA A 237 11.26 -2.21 9.16
C ALA A 237 10.04 -2.99 9.64
N ILE A 238 10.30 -4.10 10.33
CA ILE A 238 9.31 -4.84 11.10
C ILE A 238 9.67 -4.63 12.57
N GLY A 239 8.90 -3.80 13.26
CA GLY A 239 9.21 -3.37 14.63
C GLY A 239 10.54 -2.60 14.71
N THR A 240 11.60 -3.27 15.19
CA THR A 240 12.96 -2.72 15.29
C THR A 240 13.91 -3.24 14.22
N HIS A 241 13.55 -4.30 13.52
CA HIS A 241 14.41 -4.95 12.52
C HIS A 241 14.22 -4.30 11.15
N ILE A 242 15.30 -3.80 10.55
CA ILE A 242 15.26 -3.19 9.21
C ILE A 242 15.38 -4.30 8.16
N ILE A 243 14.31 -4.49 7.38
CA ILE A 243 14.23 -5.53 6.35
C ILE A 243 14.80 -5.05 5.00
N ALA A 244 14.59 -3.78 4.65
CA ALA A 244 15.08 -3.19 3.42
C ALA A 244 15.58 -1.77 3.66
N ARG A 245 16.62 -1.37 2.92
CA ARG A 245 17.20 -0.03 2.98
C ARG A 245 17.66 0.42 1.61
N SER A 246 17.24 1.61 1.21
CA SER A 246 17.79 2.33 0.07
C SER A 246 18.22 3.73 0.49
N THR A 247 19.01 4.39 -0.34
CA THR A 247 19.56 5.72 -0.02
C THR A 247 19.57 6.59 -1.26
N VAL A 248 18.78 7.67 -1.22
CA VAL A 248 18.82 8.71 -2.24
C VAL A 248 20.10 9.51 -2.02
N LYS A 249 21.01 9.44 -3.01
CA LYS A 249 22.32 10.06 -2.91
C LYS A 249 22.18 11.58 -2.95
N GLN A 250 22.93 12.25 -2.10
CA GLN A 250 23.04 13.70 -2.09
C GLN A 250 23.51 14.28 -3.41
N LEU A 251 23.07 15.51 -3.69
CA LEU A 251 23.66 16.38 -4.69
C LEU A 251 25.10 16.72 -4.28
N ARG A 252 26.03 16.66 -5.22
CA ARG A 252 27.44 17.01 -4.99
C ARG A 252 27.82 18.16 -5.90
N LYS A 253 28.16 19.30 -5.31
CA LYS A 253 28.89 20.36 -6.00
C LYS A 253 30.37 19.98 -6.07
N ASN A 254 30.98 20.13 -7.24
CA ASN A 254 32.42 19.90 -7.39
C ASN A 254 33.22 21.07 -6.80
N VAL A 255 33.53 21.00 -5.51
CA VAL A 255 34.30 22.04 -4.79
C VAL A 255 35.75 22.16 -5.26
N LEU A 256 36.27 21.15 -5.96
CA LEU A 256 37.66 21.08 -6.40
C LEU A 256 37.89 21.67 -7.80
N GLU A 257 36.84 22.08 -8.50
CA GLU A 257 36.90 22.56 -9.89
C GLU A 257 37.89 23.72 -10.07
N LYS A 258 37.98 24.64 -9.10
CA LYS A 258 38.91 25.78 -9.14
C LYS A 258 40.29 25.49 -8.54
N CYS A 259 40.57 24.25 -8.14
CA CYS A 259 41.83 23.85 -7.50
C CYS A 259 42.80 23.23 -8.52
N TYR A 260 43.41 24.08 -9.35
CA TYR A 260 44.36 23.67 -10.39
C TYR A 260 45.76 23.27 -9.88
N GLY A 261 46.06 23.53 -8.60
CA GLY A 261 47.36 23.23 -8.00
C GLY A 261 47.45 21.87 -7.29
N GLY A 262 48.68 21.45 -7.01
CA GLY A 262 49.01 20.24 -6.24
C GLY A 262 48.82 20.36 -4.72
N ASP A 263 48.34 21.50 -4.21
CA ASP A 263 48.14 21.72 -2.77
C ASP A 263 46.98 20.86 -2.22
N ILE A 264 47.36 19.71 -1.66
CA ILE A 264 46.47 18.75 -1.01
C ILE A 264 45.76 19.38 0.19
N SER A 265 46.40 20.31 0.90
CA SER A 265 45.86 20.93 2.10
C SER A 265 44.64 21.80 1.77
N ARG A 266 44.69 22.56 0.66
CA ARG A 266 43.55 23.35 0.17
C ARG A 266 42.37 22.47 -0.24
N LYS A 267 42.63 21.36 -0.95
CA LYS A 267 41.59 20.38 -1.34
C LYS A 267 40.91 19.76 -0.10
N LYS A 268 41.70 19.35 0.90
CA LYS A 268 41.19 18.81 2.18
C LYS A 268 40.30 19.80 2.92
N LYS A 269 40.74 21.07 3.06
CA LYS A 269 39.93 22.12 3.72
C LYS A 269 38.57 22.32 3.07
N LEU A 270 38.49 22.31 1.74
CA LEU A 270 37.21 22.47 1.01
C LEU A 270 36.28 21.26 1.19
N LEU A 271 36.83 20.05 1.12
CA LEU A 271 36.06 18.82 1.35
C LEU A 271 35.55 18.74 2.79
N GLN A 272 36.35 19.19 3.77
CA GLN A 272 35.96 19.18 5.17
C GLN A 272 34.82 20.17 5.44
N LYS A 273 34.91 21.40 4.91
CA LYS A 273 33.80 22.37 4.94
C LYS A 273 32.52 21.83 4.30
N GLN A 274 32.64 21.15 3.15
CA GLN A 274 31.49 20.55 2.48
C GLN A 274 30.87 19.43 3.33
N LYS A 275 31.69 18.57 3.94
CA LYS A 275 31.24 17.46 4.80
C LYS A 275 30.51 17.98 6.05
N GLU A 276 31.05 19.00 6.71
CA GLU A 276 30.43 19.63 7.88
C GLU A 276 29.11 20.32 7.54
N GLY A 277 29.07 21.07 6.42
CA GLY A 277 27.84 21.70 5.95
C GLY A 277 26.73 20.68 5.66
N LYS A 278 27.07 19.56 5.01
CA LYS A 278 26.12 18.46 4.76
C LYS A 278 25.66 17.76 6.03
N LYS A 279 26.56 17.57 7.00
CA LYS A 279 26.21 16.99 8.32
C LYS A 279 25.22 17.88 9.07
N ARG A 280 25.43 19.21 9.04
CA ARG A 280 24.52 20.19 9.65
C ARG A 280 23.17 20.22 8.95
N MET A 281 23.15 20.20 7.61
CA MET A 281 21.91 20.13 6.83
C MET A 281 21.13 18.85 7.12
N LYS A 282 21.79 17.70 7.32
CA LYS A 282 21.12 16.45 7.66
C LYS A 282 20.41 16.49 9.03
N GLN A 283 20.95 17.22 10.01
CA GLN A 283 20.35 17.29 11.35
C GLN A 283 19.12 18.19 11.42
N ILE A 284 19.03 19.17 10.53
CA ILE A 284 17.95 20.18 10.52
C ILE A 284 16.95 19.91 9.39
N GLY A 285 17.35 19.14 8.37
CA GLY A 285 16.56 18.88 7.18
C GLY A 285 15.48 17.84 7.42
N ASN A 286 14.24 18.31 7.55
CA ASN A 286 13.07 17.47 7.36
C ASN A 286 12.92 17.17 5.87
N VAL A 287 12.62 15.90 5.55
CA VAL A 287 12.33 15.48 4.19
C VAL A 287 10.82 15.50 4.04
N GLU A 288 10.29 16.57 3.46
CA GLU A 288 8.89 16.59 3.06
C GLU A 288 8.72 15.69 1.84
N LEU A 289 7.79 14.74 1.95
CA LEU A 289 7.39 13.90 0.83
C LEU A 289 6.40 14.69 -0.02
N PRO A 290 6.65 14.91 -1.31
CA PRO A 290 5.68 15.55 -2.17
C PRO A 290 4.42 14.69 -2.28
N GLN A 291 3.25 15.33 -2.36
CA GLN A 291 1.96 14.64 -2.44
C GLN A 291 1.90 13.69 -3.65
N GLU A 292 2.44 14.10 -4.80
CA GLU A 292 2.56 13.27 -6.01
C GLU A 292 3.30 11.95 -5.77
N ALA A 293 4.38 11.98 -4.97
CA ALA A 293 5.11 10.77 -4.62
C ALA A 293 4.22 9.83 -3.80
N PHE A 294 3.48 10.37 -2.83
CA PHE A 294 2.54 9.60 -2.01
C PHE A 294 1.48 8.90 -2.88
N LEU A 295 0.93 9.60 -3.85
CA LEU A 295 -0.05 9.07 -4.80
C LEU A 295 0.52 7.91 -5.62
N ALA A 296 1.72 8.09 -6.15
CA ALA A 296 2.38 7.04 -6.93
C ALA A 296 2.65 5.77 -6.10
N ILE A 297 2.82 5.89 -4.78
CA ILE A 297 3.06 4.76 -3.88
C ILE A 297 1.76 3.99 -3.57
N LEU A 298 0.63 4.68 -3.47
CA LEU A 298 -0.67 4.03 -3.28
C LEU A 298 -1.07 3.19 -4.51
N HIS A 299 -0.66 3.60 -5.70
CA HIS A 299 -0.90 2.90 -6.97
C HIS A 299 0.04 1.71 -7.21
N VAL A 300 0.97 1.42 -6.29
CA VAL A 300 1.99 0.36 -6.43
C VAL A 300 1.41 -1.04 -6.52
N GLY A 301 0.15 -1.23 -6.12
CA GLY A 301 -0.60 -2.46 -6.36
C GLY A 301 -1.08 -2.65 -7.80
N LYS A 302 -1.31 -1.57 -8.56
CA LYS A 302 -1.90 -1.60 -9.91
C LYS A 302 -0.86 -1.63 -11.03
N ASP A 303 0.30 -0.99 -10.82
CA ASP A 303 1.30 -0.85 -11.87
C ASP A 303 2.39 -1.93 -11.78
N ASN A 304 2.06 -3.13 -12.23
CA ASN A 304 3.02 -4.01 -12.89
C ASN A 304 2.57 -4.14 -14.36
N LYS A 305 3.30 -3.44 -15.23
CA LYS A 305 3.16 -3.48 -16.70
C LYS A 305 3.04 -4.89 -17.27
#